data_AF-A0A1M6TI09-F1
#
_entry.id   AF-A0A1M6TI09-F1
#
_cell.length_a   1.000
_cell.length_b   1.000
_cell.length_c   1.000
_cell.angle_alpha   90.00
_cell.angle_beta   90.00
_cell.angle_gamma   90.00
#
_symmetry.space_group_name_H-M   'P 1'
#
loop_
_entity.id
_entity.type
_entity.pdbx_description
1 polymer ?
#
loop_
_entity_poly.entity_id
_entity_poly.type
_entity_poly.pdbx_seq_one_letter_code
_entity_poly.pdbx_strand_id
1 'polypeptide(L)'
;MEEQNEELRILTTEEKIQSVKALIEAQQKSPYKSRFNEILDSFEDFLMMRPEPPKEWQDRFDASGKKFDYWQIVLPADFQDPFEDDLGNIRRLRNEFADTKPSMALEHLLISQNYFLYENGHAAPIPAPQPVLMLESMNDENSKIDWDCCFTLFGDGSYYAYNLEQDEEEELGEDFQTVLAQKIGILSEMRLIIPTEGRDYGILHS
;
A
#
# COMPACT_ATOMS: atom_id res chain seq x y z
N MET A 1 4.59 -46.17 -8.26
CA MET A 1 3.85 -44.91 -8.22
C MET A 1 4.50 -44.05 -9.26
N GLU A 2 3.84 -43.87 -10.40
CA GLU A 2 4.32 -43.01 -11.47
C GLU A 2 4.34 -41.57 -10.95
N GLU A 3 5.53 -40.98 -10.89
CA GLU A 3 5.69 -39.54 -10.81
C GLU A 3 5.05 -38.95 -12.06
N GLN A 4 3.85 -38.37 -11.90
CA GLN A 4 3.28 -37.54 -12.94
C GLN A 4 4.19 -36.33 -13.11
N ASN A 5 5.05 -36.39 -14.13
CA ASN A 5 5.59 -35.21 -14.78
C ASN A 5 4.38 -34.43 -15.33
N GLU A 6 3.78 -33.58 -14.50
CA GLU A 6 2.98 -32.48 -15.01
C GLU A 6 3.96 -31.59 -15.76
N GLU A 7 4.01 -31.74 -17.08
CA GLU A 7 4.62 -30.74 -17.95
C GLU A 7 4.01 -29.39 -17.56
N LEU A 8 4.86 -28.46 -17.11
CA LEU A 8 4.48 -27.10 -16.77
C LEU A 8 3.76 -26.49 -17.97
N ARG A 9 2.43 -26.50 -17.94
CA ARG A 9 1.59 -25.99 -19.02
C ARG A 9 1.83 -24.49 -19.13
N ILE A 10 2.31 -24.05 -20.29
CA ILE A 10 2.40 -22.63 -20.61
C ILE A 10 0.98 -22.13 -20.85
N LEU A 11 0.48 -21.32 -19.92
CA LEU A 11 -0.83 -20.67 -20.04
C LEU A 11 -0.78 -19.54 -21.06
N THR A 12 -1.83 -19.42 -21.87
CA THR A 12 -2.05 -18.25 -22.72
C THR A 12 -2.36 -17.02 -21.86
N THR A 13 -2.17 -15.82 -22.42
CA THR A 13 -2.49 -14.55 -21.71
C THR A 13 -3.94 -14.52 -21.22
N GLU A 14 -4.89 -15.00 -22.01
CA GLU A 14 -6.31 -15.08 -21.62
C GLU A 14 -6.52 -16.02 -20.42
N GLU A 15 -5.87 -17.18 -20.40
CA GLU A 15 -5.96 -18.12 -19.27
C GLU A 15 -5.31 -17.56 -18.00
N LYS A 16 -4.22 -16.79 -18.13
CA LYS A 16 -3.62 -16.05 -17.01
C LYS A 16 -4.60 -15.02 -16.45
N ILE A 17 -5.25 -14.23 -17.31
CA ILE A 17 -6.27 -13.24 -16.90
C ILE A 17 -7.41 -13.91 -16.14
N GLN A 18 -7.95 -15.02 -16.65
CA GLN A 18 -9.07 -15.73 -16.00
C GLN A 18 -8.67 -16.32 -14.65
N SER A 19 -7.45 -16.83 -14.54
CA SER A 19 -6.93 -17.37 -13.27
C SER A 19 -6.76 -16.27 -12.21
N VAL A 20 -6.24 -15.10 -12.60
CA VAL A 20 -6.12 -13.93 -11.72
C VAL A 20 -7.50 -13.42 -11.29
N LYS A 21 -8.45 -13.30 -12.22
CA LYS A 21 -9.84 -12.90 -11.92
C LYS A 21 -10.51 -13.84 -10.91
N ALA A 22 -10.34 -15.16 -11.07
CA ALA A 22 -10.91 -16.14 -10.15
C ALA A 22 -10.32 -16.04 -8.73
N LEU A 23 -9.01 -15.76 -8.60
CA LEU A 23 -8.36 -15.50 -7.32
C LEU A 23 -8.92 -14.24 -6.64
N ILE A 24 -9.13 -13.17 -7.42
CA ILE A 24 -9.69 -11.91 -6.93
C ILE A 24 -11.14 -12.10 -6.47
N GLU A 25 -11.99 -12.74 -7.25
CA GLU A 25 -13.40 -13.02 -6.91
C GLU A 25 -13.55 -13.86 -5.63
N ALA A 26 -12.60 -14.77 -5.37
CA ALA A 26 -12.58 -15.55 -4.14
C ALA A 26 -12.25 -14.69 -2.91
N GLN A 27 -11.37 -13.71 -3.05
CA GLN A 27 -10.91 -12.81 -1.99
C GLN A 27 -11.87 -11.64 -1.71
N GLN A 28 -12.62 -11.18 -2.71
CA GLN A 28 -13.66 -10.13 -2.58
C GLN A 28 -14.74 -10.42 -1.53
N LYS A 29 -14.83 -11.65 -1.03
CA LYS A 29 -15.79 -12.06 0.00
C LYS A 29 -15.39 -11.67 1.42
N SER A 30 -14.24 -11.01 1.62
CA SER A 30 -13.80 -10.53 2.93
C SER A 30 -14.50 -9.22 3.32
N PRO A 31 -15.24 -9.15 4.44
CA PRO A 31 -15.95 -7.95 4.87
C PRO A 31 -15.01 -7.01 5.62
N TYR A 32 -14.09 -6.34 4.92
CA TYR A 32 -13.31 -5.27 5.54
C TYR A 32 -14.24 -4.08 5.88
N LYS A 33 -14.09 -3.55 7.09
CA LYS A 33 -14.81 -2.35 7.54
C LYS A 33 -13.83 -1.20 7.57
N SER A 34 -14.08 -0.21 6.71
CA SER A 34 -13.34 1.06 6.64
C SER A 34 -13.02 1.66 8.01
N ARG A 35 -11.78 2.07 8.17
CA ARG A 35 -11.21 2.73 9.36
C ARG A 35 -10.70 4.14 9.07
N PHE A 36 -11.00 4.68 7.89
CA PHE A 36 -10.51 5.96 7.42
C PHE A 36 -10.60 7.11 8.44
N ASN A 37 -11.78 7.33 9.03
CA ASN A 37 -11.92 8.41 10.01
C ASN A 37 -11.04 8.19 11.25
N GLU A 38 -10.89 6.96 11.71
CA GLU A 38 -10.03 6.60 12.85
C GLU A 38 -8.54 6.84 12.54
N ILE A 39 -8.14 6.59 11.28
CA ILE A 39 -6.80 6.89 10.77
C ILE A 39 -6.56 8.40 10.77
N LEU A 40 -7.48 9.18 10.19
CA LEU A 40 -7.34 10.63 10.13
C LEU A 40 -7.38 11.26 11.53
N ASP A 41 -8.25 10.79 12.43
CA ASP A 41 -8.30 11.23 13.82
C ASP A 41 -6.93 11.01 14.51
N SER A 42 -6.29 9.86 14.27
CA SER A 42 -4.96 9.57 14.80
C SER A 42 -3.88 10.54 14.28
N PHE A 43 -3.99 10.96 13.03
CA PHE A 43 -3.05 11.93 12.43
C PHE A 43 -3.27 13.33 13.00
N GLU A 44 -4.53 13.75 13.10
CA GLU A 44 -4.89 15.04 13.70
C GLU A 44 -4.44 15.12 15.16
N ASP A 45 -4.69 14.08 15.94
CA ASP A 45 -4.27 14.00 17.35
C ASP A 45 -2.74 14.08 17.48
N PHE A 46 -1.99 13.36 16.65
CA PHE A 46 -0.54 13.43 16.63
C PHE A 46 -0.01 14.84 16.33
N LEU A 47 -0.57 15.49 15.30
CA LEU A 47 -0.20 16.86 14.90
C LEU A 47 -0.59 17.92 15.94
N MET A 48 -1.68 17.69 16.67
CA MET A 48 -2.13 18.58 17.75
C MET A 48 -1.31 18.40 19.04
N MET A 49 -1.00 17.15 19.42
CA MET A 49 -0.25 16.85 20.64
C MET A 49 1.24 17.14 20.49
N ARG A 50 1.78 16.99 19.27
CA ARG A 50 3.21 17.13 18.95
C ARG A 50 4.10 16.41 19.96
N PRO A 51 3.93 15.08 20.13
CA PRO A 51 4.76 14.34 21.07
C PRO A 51 6.23 14.43 20.64
N GLU A 52 7.13 14.42 21.61
CA GLU A 52 8.57 14.40 21.33
C GLU A 52 8.97 13.08 20.66
N PRO A 53 9.92 13.11 19.72
CA PRO A 53 10.43 11.89 19.11
C PRO A 53 11.06 10.96 20.17
N PRO A 54 10.98 9.63 19.99
CA PRO A 54 11.73 8.69 20.80
C PRO A 54 13.21 9.06 20.81
N LYS A 55 13.85 8.93 21.97
CA LYS A 55 15.27 9.31 22.14
C LYS A 55 16.18 8.64 21.11
N GLU A 56 15.94 7.38 20.79
CA GLU A 56 16.71 6.64 19.77
C GLU A 56 16.62 7.27 18.38
N TRP A 57 15.46 7.82 18.02
CA TRP A 57 15.28 8.53 16.75
C TRP A 57 16.01 9.87 16.78
N GLN A 58 15.91 10.60 17.89
CA GLN A 58 16.61 11.88 18.06
C GLN A 58 18.14 11.71 17.96
N ASP A 59 18.69 10.69 18.63
CA ASP A 59 20.12 10.35 18.55
C ASP A 59 20.55 9.99 17.11
N ARG A 60 19.71 9.26 16.36
CA ARG A 60 19.96 8.93 14.95
C ARG A 60 19.88 10.15 14.03
N PHE A 61 18.90 11.03 14.26
CA PHE A 61 18.75 12.26 13.49
C PHE A 61 19.94 13.18 13.67
N ASP A 62 20.35 13.42 14.92
CA ASP A 62 21.51 14.23 15.26
C ASP A 62 22.79 13.66 14.64
N ALA A 63 22.97 12.34 14.65
CA ALA A 63 24.11 11.68 14.03
C ALA A 63 24.09 11.73 12.49
N SER A 64 22.90 11.76 11.87
CA SER A 64 22.76 11.76 10.41
C SER A 64 23.11 13.10 9.75
N GLY A 65 23.09 14.20 10.52
CA GLY A 65 23.26 15.56 10.01
C GLY A 65 22.15 16.05 9.06
N LYS A 66 21.10 15.23 8.85
CA LYS A 66 19.92 15.58 8.05
C LYS A 66 18.86 16.21 8.96
N LYS A 67 18.09 17.13 8.40
CA LYS A 67 16.89 17.67 9.06
C LYS A 67 15.71 16.82 8.62
N PHE A 68 15.10 16.13 9.58
CA PHE A 68 13.86 15.40 9.38
C PHE A 68 12.77 16.08 10.19
N ASP A 69 11.61 16.25 9.59
CA ASP A 69 10.44 16.72 10.33
C ASP A 69 9.74 15.50 10.93
N TYR A 70 9.88 15.30 12.24
CA TYR A 70 9.28 14.16 12.94
C TYR A 70 7.75 14.23 12.94
N TRP A 71 7.20 15.43 12.85
CA TRP A 71 5.75 15.64 12.91
C TRP A 71 5.09 15.64 11.54
N GLN A 72 5.84 15.38 10.47
CA GLN A 72 5.29 15.31 9.13
C GLN A 72 4.36 14.10 8.99
N ILE A 73 3.15 14.35 8.50
CA ILE A 73 2.24 13.31 8.02
C ILE A 73 2.36 13.22 6.50
N VAL A 74 2.60 12.02 5.99
CA VAL A 74 2.74 11.76 4.56
C VAL A 74 1.39 11.32 4.01
N LEU A 75 0.81 12.12 3.11
CA LEU A 75 -0.37 11.75 2.33
C LEU A 75 0.04 11.41 0.89
N PRO A 76 -0.74 10.64 0.12
CA PRO A 76 -0.51 10.51 -1.31
C PRO A 76 -0.52 11.88 -2.01
N ALA A 77 0.29 12.03 -3.06
CA ALA A 77 0.54 13.33 -3.70
C ALA A 77 -0.74 14.03 -4.18
N ASP A 78 -1.71 13.27 -4.69
CA ASP A 78 -3.03 13.78 -5.11
C ASP A 78 -3.79 14.51 -3.99
N PHE A 79 -3.52 14.13 -2.74
CA PHE A 79 -4.15 14.70 -1.55
C PHE A 79 -3.26 15.72 -0.82
N GLN A 80 -2.09 16.06 -1.35
CA GLN A 80 -1.24 17.13 -0.83
C GLN A 80 -1.44 18.44 -1.63
N ASP A 81 -1.87 19.49 -0.94
CA ASP A 81 -1.73 20.86 -1.43
C ASP A 81 -0.45 21.46 -0.84
N PRO A 82 0.52 21.89 -1.66
CA PRO A 82 1.79 22.45 -1.17
C PRO A 82 1.64 23.80 -0.44
N PHE A 83 0.45 24.41 -0.49
CA PHE A 83 0.14 25.67 0.20
C PHE A 83 -0.62 25.47 1.52
N GLU A 84 -1.10 24.25 1.81
CA GLU A 84 -1.76 23.89 3.07
C GLU A 84 -0.78 23.19 4.02
N ASP A 85 -0.98 23.35 5.33
CA ASP A 85 -0.28 22.53 6.31
C ASP A 85 -0.86 21.10 6.37
N ASP A 86 -0.15 20.18 7.01
CA ASP A 86 -0.58 18.77 7.11
C ASP A 86 -2.00 18.65 7.70
N LEU A 87 -2.35 19.50 8.66
CA LEU A 87 -3.68 19.49 9.29
C LEU A 87 -4.77 19.96 8.31
N GLY A 88 -4.50 21.00 7.51
CA GLY A 88 -5.35 21.47 6.43
C GLY A 88 -5.56 20.40 5.37
N ASN A 89 -4.48 19.73 4.94
CA ASN A 89 -4.54 18.63 3.98
C ASN A 89 -5.35 17.43 4.52
N ILE A 90 -5.18 17.04 5.78
CA ILE A 90 -5.99 15.98 6.41
C ILE A 90 -7.48 16.35 6.43
N ARG A 91 -7.82 17.60 6.79
CA ARG A 91 -9.22 18.05 6.78
C ARG A 91 -9.82 18.08 5.39
N ARG A 92 -9.04 18.48 4.38
CA ARG A 92 -9.45 18.45 2.97
C ARG A 92 -9.74 17.02 2.53
N LEU A 93 -8.81 16.10 2.79
CA LEU A 93 -8.96 14.67 2.52
C LEU A 93 -10.22 14.10 3.21
N ARG A 94 -10.47 14.45 4.48
CA ARG A 94 -11.70 14.05 5.18
C ARG A 94 -12.97 14.53 4.47
N ASN A 95 -12.99 15.78 4.02
CA ASN A 95 -14.14 16.38 3.36
C ASN A 95 -14.39 15.75 1.98
N GLU A 96 -13.35 15.37 1.26
CA GLU A 96 -13.44 14.70 -0.04
C GLU A 96 -14.19 13.35 0.06
N PHE A 97 -13.96 12.62 1.16
CA PHE A 97 -14.59 11.33 1.44
C PHE A 97 -15.74 11.43 2.47
N ALA A 98 -16.35 12.60 2.65
CA ALA A 98 -17.46 12.77 3.60
C ALA A 98 -18.71 11.99 3.17
N ASP A 99 -19.00 11.98 1.87
CA ASP A 99 -20.19 11.33 1.28
C ASP A 99 -19.87 10.04 0.53
N THR A 100 -18.58 9.75 0.30
CA THR A 100 -18.10 8.60 -0.46
C THR A 100 -17.15 7.78 0.40
N LYS A 101 -17.29 6.45 0.37
CA LYS A 101 -16.36 5.59 1.09
C LYS A 101 -14.97 5.62 0.42
N PRO A 102 -13.90 5.83 1.18
CA PRO A 102 -12.54 5.72 0.66
C PRO A 102 -12.24 4.26 0.30
N SER A 103 -11.26 4.09 -0.59
CA SER A 103 -10.81 2.79 -1.02
C SER A 103 -9.93 2.11 0.03
N MET A 104 -9.87 0.78 -0.02
CA MET A 104 -8.95 -0.03 0.79
C MET A 104 -7.49 0.30 0.46
N ALA A 105 -7.16 0.57 -0.80
CA ALA A 105 -5.81 0.99 -1.19
C ALA A 105 -5.40 2.30 -0.50
N LEU A 106 -6.30 3.30 -0.45
CA LEU A 106 -6.03 4.56 0.22
C LEU A 106 -5.82 4.37 1.72
N GLU A 107 -6.71 3.64 2.41
CA GLU A 107 -6.54 3.37 3.85
C GLU A 107 -5.23 2.62 4.15
N HIS A 108 -4.87 1.66 3.30
CA HIS A 108 -3.62 0.94 3.42
C HIS A 108 -2.41 1.86 3.27
N LEU A 109 -2.39 2.73 2.24
CA LEU A 109 -1.30 3.69 2.02
C LEU A 109 -1.16 4.67 3.18
N LEU A 110 -2.26 5.21 3.69
CA LEU A 110 -2.22 6.14 4.82
C LEU A 110 -1.59 5.47 6.05
N ILE A 111 -1.98 4.23 6.36
CA ILE A 111 -1.40 3.48 7.47
C ILE A 111 0.07 3.16 7.23
N SER A 112 0.44 2.68 6.03
CA SER A 112 1.80 2.22 5.73
C SER A 112 2.81 3.37 5.67
N GLN A 113 2.45 4.49 5.04
CA GLN A 113 3.30 5.69 4.95
C GLN A 113 3.50 6.38 6.31
N ASN A 114 2.52 6.25 7.21
CA ASN A 114 2.55 6.87 8.55
C ASN A 114 2.67 5.83 9.66
N TYR A 115 3.23 4.66 9.35
CA TYR A 115 3.32 3.54 10.27
C TYR A 115 4.04 3.88 11.59
N PHE A 116 4.97 4.85 11.54
CA PHE A 116 5.71 5.32 12.70
C PHE A 116 4.83 5.86 13.83
N LEU A 117 3.61 6.35 13.54
CA LEU A 117 2.66 6.79 14.58
C LEU A 117 2.27 5.63 15.48
N TYR A 118 2.00 4.48 14.87
CA TYR A 118 1.55 3.28 15.57
C TYR A 118 2.73 2.55 16.22
N GLU A 119 3.85 2.43 15.50
CA GLU A 119 5.06 1.75 15.99
C GLU A 119 5.61 2.43 17.25
N ASN A 120 5.61 3.77 17.29
CA ASN A 120 6.13 4.53 18.43
C ASN A 120 5.09 4.76 19.54
N GLY A 121 3.88 4.22 19.40
CA GLY A 121 2.82 4.34 20.41
C GLY A 121 2.19 5.72 20.52
N HIS A 122 2.27 6.55 19.47
CA HIS A 122 1.60 7.84 19.40
C HIS A 122 0.12 7.74 19.04
N ALA A 123 -0.27 6.62 18.40
CA ALA A 123 -1.64 6.27 18.10
C ALA A 123 -1.92 4.80 18.46
N ALA A 124 -3.20 4.48 18.69
CA ALA A 124 -3.62 3.09 18.87
C ALA A 124 -3.46 2.31 17.55
N PRO A 125 -3.01 1.04 17.57
CA PRO A 125 -2.88 0.25 16.35
C PRO A 125 -4.21 0.10 15.62
N ILE A 126 -4.21 0.41 14.32
CA ILE A 126 -5.36 0.26 13.43
C ILE A 126 -5.11 -0.92 12.48
N PRO A 127 -6.04 -1.89 12.36
CA PRO A 127 -5.92 -2.96 11.37
C PRO A 127 -5.93 -2.41 9.95
N ALA A 128 -4.84 -2.63 9.21
CA ALA A 128 -4.75 -2.21 7.82
C ALA A 128 -5.53 -3.15 6.89
N PRO A 129 -6.14 -2.62 5.81
CA PRO A 129 -6.63 -3.43 4.70
C PRO A 129 -5.52 -4.35 4.19
N GLN A 130 -5.84 -5.65 4.06
CA GLN A 130 -4.89 -6.64 3.55
C GLN A 130 -5.01 -6.72 2.02
N PRO A 131 -3.88 -6.66 1.29
CA PRO A 131 -3.90 -6.83 -0.15
C PRO A 131 -4.30 -8.27 -0.52
N VAL A 132 -5.04 -8.41 -1.61
CA VAL A 132 -5.47 -9.71 -2.14
C VAL A 132 -4.47 -10.27 -3.14
N LEU A 133 -3.66 -9.38 -3.75
CA LEU A 133 -2.65 -9.72 -4.72
C LEU A 133 -1.54 -8.67 -4.65
N MET A 134 -0.29 -9.14 -4.58
CA MET A 134 0.91 -8.32 -4.73
C MET A 134 1.78 -8.92 -5.81
N LEU A 135 2.20 -8.09 -6.74
CA LEU A 135 3.11 -8.43 -7.83
C LEU A 135 4.35 -7.55 -7.74
N GLU A 136 5.52 -8.13 -8.00
CA GLU A 136 6.79 -7.40 -8.10
C GLU A 136 7.55 -7.72 -9.38
N SER A 137 8.32 -6.76 -9.85
CA SER A 137 9.38 -7.03 -10.82
C SER A 137 10.58 -7.70 -10.13
N MET A 138 11.31 -8.51 -10.89
CA MET A 138 12.63 -8.99 -10.47
C MET A 138 13.70 -8.39 -11.37
N ASN A 139 14.78 -7.93 -10.75
CA ASN A 139 16.00 -7.69 -11.50
C ASN A 139 16.59 -9.00 -12.06
N ASP A 140 17.32 -8.90 -13.16
CA ASP A 140 17.96 -10.02 -13.88
C ASP A 140 18.89 -10.87 -12.99
N GLU A 141 19.24 -10.40 -11.78
CA GLU A 141 20.17 -11.06 -10.86
C GLU A 141 19.50 -11.91 -9.76
N ASN A 142 18.17 -12.07 -9.74
CA ASN A 142 17.43 -12.91 -8.76
C ASN A 142 17.74 -12.57 -7.27
N SER A 143 18.35 -11.42 -6.97
CA SER A 143 19.03 -11.23 -5.67
C SER A 143 18.51 -10.07 -4.82
N LYS A 144 17.65 -9.20 -5.36
CA LYS A 144 16.95 -8.18 -4.58
C LYS A 144 15.55 -7.94 -5.13
N ILE A 145 14.58 -7.90 -4.22
CA ILE A 145 13.26 -7.29 -4.45
C ILE A 145 13.52 -5.90 -4.97
N ASP A 146 13.12 -5.66 -6.22
CA ASP A 146 13.20 -4.34 -6.82
C ASP A 146 11.84 -3.68 -6.67
N TRP A 147 11.71 -2.92 -5.57
CA TRP A 147 10.50 -2.16 -5.25
C TRP A 147 10.18 -1.11 -6.32
N ASP A 148 11.12 -0.86 -7.24
CA ASP A 148 11.02 0.05 -8.36
C ASP A 148 9.97 -0.36 -9.39
N CYS A 149 9.30 -1.52 -9.25
CA CYS A 149 8.08 -1.83 -10.00
C CYS A 149 7.21 -2.84 -9.21
N CYS A 150 6.12 -2.36 -8.61
CA CYS A 150 5.20 -3.17 -7.81
C CYS A 150 3.72 -2.87 -8.12
N PHE A 151 2.87 -3.86 -7.93
CA PHE A 151 1.42 -3.73 -8.10
C PHE A 151 0.71 -4.44 -6.96
N THR A 152 -0.21 -3.73 -6.30
CA THR A 152 -0.92 -4.25 -5.13
C THR A 152 -2.40 -3.98 -5.25
N LEU A 153 -3.22 -5.02 -5.16
CA LEU A 153 -4.67 -4.98 -5.32
C LEU A 153 -5.36 -5.36 -4.01
N PHE A 154 -6.53 -4.76 -3.76
CA PHE A 154 -7.35 -4.96 -2.56
C PHE A 154 -8.72 -5.55 -2.88
N GLY A 155 -9.41 -5.98 -1.82
CA GLY A 155 -10.68 -6.73 -1.93
C GLY A 155 -11.87 -5.91 -2.43
N ASP A 156 -11.79 -4.58 -2.43
CA ASP A 156 -12.78 -3.70 -3.07
C ASP A 156 -12.46 -3.41 -4.54
N GLY A 157 -11.37 -3.98 -5.08
CA GLY A 157 -10.90 -3.74 -6.44
C GLY A 157 -10.01 -2.51 -6.60
N SER A 158 -9.81 -1.72 -5.53
CA SER A 158 -8.81 -0.65 -5.54
C SER A 158 -7.40 -1.23 -5.55
N TYR A 159 -6.46 -0.48 -6.11
CA TYR A 159 -5.07 -0.89 -6.20
C TYR A 159 -4.15 0.33 -6.09
N TYR A 160 -2.87 0.07 -5.82
CA TYR A 160 -1.81 1.01 -6.14
C TYR A 160 -0.76 0.31 -6.99
N ALA A 161 -0.14 1.07 -7.88
CA ALA A 161 0.90 0.62 -8.76
C ALA A 161 2.05 1.61 -8.70
N TYR A 162 3.28 1.10 -8.65
CA TYR A 162 4.48 1.90 -8.68
C TYR A 162 5.26 1.55 -9.94
N ASN A 163 5.60 2.57 -10.74
CA ASN A 163 6.56 2.46 -11.85
C ASN A 163 6.30 1.31 -12.83
N LEU A 164 5.02 0.99 -13.12
CA LEU A 164 4.70 -0.03 -14.13
C LEU A 164 5.26 0.34 -15.52
N GLU A 165 5.43 1.64 -15.81
CA GLU A 165 5.89 2.14 -17.11
C GLU A 165 7.25 2.86 -17.07
N GLN A 166 8.01 2.79 -15.96
CA GLN A 166 9.19 3.63 -15.70
C GLN A 166 8.90 5.14 -15.60
N ASP A 167 7.63 5.53 -15.51
CA ASP A 167 7.18 6.88 -15.18
C ASP A 167 6.72 6.92 -13.72
N GLU A 168 7.24 7.89 -12.96
CA GLU A 168 7.31 7.96 -11.49
C GLU A 168 5.97 8.17 -10.74
N GLU A 169 4.83 7.74 -11.27
CA GLU A 169 3.52 8.07 -10.66
C GLU A 169 2.93 6.90 -9.85
N GLU A 170 2.65 7.16 -8.56
CA GLU A 170 1.76 6.35 -7.73
C GLU A 170 0.33 6.57 -8.20
N GLU A 171 -0.27 5.60 -8.91
CA GLU A 171 -1.67 5.70 -9.33
C GLU A 171 -2.61 5.01 -8.32
N LEU A 172 -3.49 5.79 -7.70
CA LEU A 172 -4.70 5.30 -7.04
C LEU A 172 -5.83 5.23 -8.06
N GLY A 173 -6.12 4.01 -8.56
CA GLY A 173 -7.15 3.81 -9.58
C GLY A 173 -8.48 3.30 -9.05
N GLU A 174 -9.56 3.68 -9.74
CA GLU A 174 -10.93 3.22 -9.44
C GLU A 174 -11.40 2.04 -10.32
N ASP A 175 -10.71 1.77 -11.45
CA ASP A 175 -11.06 0.67 -12.36
C ASP A 175 -9.88 -0.24 -12.68
N PHE A 176 -9.71 -1.25 -11.82
CA PHE A 176 -8.72 -2.31 -12.00
C PHE A 176 -8.88 -3.07 -13.32
N GLN A 177 -10.08 -3.22 -13.88
CA GLN A 177 -10.25 -3.96 -15.14
C GLN A 177 -9.59 -3.24 -16.30
N THR A 178 -9.70 -1.90 -16.32
CA THR A 178 -9.06 -1.06 -17.34
C THR A 178 -7.54 -1.15 -17.24
N VAL A 179 -6.97 -1.04 -16.04
CA VAL A 179 -5.51 -1.17 -15.86
C VAL A 179 -5.01 -2.57 -16.13
N LEU A 180 -5.73 -3.61 -15.71
CA LEU A 180 -5.39 -4.99 -16.07
C LEU A 180 -5.36 -5.15 -17.59
N ALA A 181 -6.36 -4.63 -18.32
CA ALA A 181 -6.39 -4.75 -19.78
C ALA A 181 -5.23 -4.02 -20.46
N GLN A 182 -4.86 -2.83 -19.97
CA GLN A 182 -3.77 -2.03 -20.52
C GLN A 182 -2.39 -2.60 -20.18
N LYS A 183 -2.20 -3.08 -18.94
CA LYS A 183 -0.90 -3.44 -18.39
C LYS A 183 -0.68 -4.95 -18.26
N ILE A 184 -1.58 -5.80 -18.79
CA ILE A 184 -1.49 -7.26 -18.61
C ILE A 184 -0.16 -7.84 -19.05
N GLY A 185 0.46 -7.29 -20.10
CA GLY A 185 1.78 -7.74 -20.57
C GLY A 185 2.80 -7.65 -19.43
N ILE A 186 2.95 -6.45 -18.87
CA ILE A 186 3.85 -6.13 -17.77
C ILE A 186 3.49 -6.95 -16.52
N LEU A 187 2.21 -6.90 -16.09
CA LEU A 187 1.75 -7.64 -14.90
C LEU A 187 1.94 -9.16 -15.03
N SER A 188 1.94 -9.71 -16.25
CA SER A 188 2.16 -11.15 -16.49
C SER A 188 3.62 -11.59 -16.42
N GLU A 189 4.54 -10.64 -16.43
CA GLU A 189 5.98 -10.83 -16.28
C GLU A 189 6.43 -10.64 -14.82
N MET A 190 5.60 -9.96 -14.01
CA MET A 190 5.79 -9.80 -12.57
C MET A 190 5.51 -11.10 -11.80
N ARG A 191 6.13 -11.24 -10.62
CA ARG A 191 5.97 -12.42 -9.77
C ARG A 191 4.98 -12.15 -8.66
N LEU A 192 4.17 -13.17 -8.35
CA LEU A 192 3.32 -13.18 -7.16
C LEU A 192 4.20 -13.22 -5.91
N ILE A 193 4.13 -12.16 -5.11
CA ILE A 193 4.57 -12.24 -3.72
C ILE A 193 3.37 -12.65 -2.89
N ILE A 194 3.54 -13.71 -2.11
CA ILE A 194 2.62 -13.98 -1.00
C ILE A 194 3.14 -13.15 0.16
N PRO A 195 2.34 -12.20 0.69
CA PRO A 195 2.70 -11.51 1.93
C PRO A 195 2.98 -12.59 2.98
N THR A 196 4.23 -12.73 3.37
CA THR A 196 4.59 -13.58 4.51
C THR A 196 4.36 -12.76 5.75
N GLU A 197 3.76 -13.36 6.79
CA GLU A 197 3.59 -12.70 8.10
C GLU A 197 4.91 -12.03 8.49
N GLY A 198 4.91 -10.70 8.55
CA GLY A 198 6.06 -9.90 8.97
C GLY A 198 7.08 -9.51 7.89
N ARG A 199 6.81 -9.70 6.58
CA ARG A 199 7.72 -9.15 5.55
C ARG A 199 7.20 -7.99 4.71
N ASP A 200 5.92 -7.85 4.43
CA ASP A 200 5.43 -6.67 3.73
C ASP A 200 4.18 -6.16 4.43
N TYR A 201 4.32 -5.05 5.14
CA TYR A 201 3.33 -4.39 6.00
C TYR A 201 3.21 -5.00 7.40
N GLY A 202 3.63 -4.19 8.38
CA GLY A 202 3.61 -4.53 9.80
C GLY A 202 2.19 -4.82 10.28
N ILE A 203 1.83 -6.09 10.35
CA ILE A 203 1.06 -6.57 11.49
C ILE A 203 2.07 -6.76 12.61
N LEU A 204 2.26 -5.73 13.44
CA LEU A 204 2.87 -5.91 14.75
C LEU A 204 1.91 -6.73 15.61
N HIS A 205 2.12 -8.05 15.69
CA HIS A 205 1.65 -8.81 16.84
C HIS A 205 2.72 -9.75 17.41
N SER A 206 3.13 -9.36 18.63
CA SER A 206 3.93 -9.97 19.71
C SER A 206 5.31 -10.53 19.40
#